data_AF-A0A2W4JJ45-F1
#
_entry.id   AF-A0A2W4JJ45-F1
#
_cell.length_a   1.000
_cell.length_b   1.000
_cell.length_c   1.000
_cell.angle_alpha   90.00
_cell.angle_beta   90.00
_cell.angle_gamma   90.00
#
_symmetry.space_group_name_H-M   'P 1'
#
loop_
_entity.id
_entity.type
_entity.pdbx_description
1 polymer ?
#
loop_
_entity_poly.entity_id
_entity_poly.type
_entity_poly.pdbx_seq_one_letter_code
_entity_poly.pdbx_strand_id
1 'polypeptide(L)'
;MRVVIARCAARYTGRLSATLPLATRAIMVKADGSVLLHSDGGSYKPLNWMSPPCTLRITDPDADAAAGGARQLWVVQHAKTDDRLEIEIHEVIADTEHELGVDPGLIKDGVEAHLQELLAEQITLLGEGHTLVRREYPTAIGPVDILARDSIGRAVAVEVKRRGDIDGVEQLTRYLELLNRDPLLAPVQGVFAAQEIKPQARVLAEDRGIRCLVLDYESMKGAEDLSSRLF
;
A
#
# COMPACT_ATOMS: atom_id res chain seq x y z
N MET A 1 -23.06 -6.65 -3.74
CA MET A 1 -21.97 -7.55 -3.32
C MET A 1 -22.55 -8.93 -3.17
N ARG A 2 -22.03 -9.90 -3.92
CA ARG A 2 -22.43 -11.31 -3.80
C ARG A 2 -21.29 -12.12 -3.21
N VAL A 3 -21.59 -12.95 -2.23
CA VAL A 3 -20.63 -13.85 -1.57
C VAL A 3 -21.14 -15.28 -1.73
N VAL A 4 -20.31 -16.13 -2.32
CA VAL A 4 -20.64 -17.55 -2.56
C VAL A 4 -19.61 -18.42 -1.86
N ILE A 5 -20.08 -19.32 -0.99
CA ILE A 5 -19.26 -20.41 -0.47
C ILE A 5 -19.54 -21.63 -1.32
N ALA A 6 -18.52 -22.11 -2.03
CA ALA A 6 -18.68 -23.19 -2.99
C ALA A 6 -17.50 -24.15 -2.96
N ARG A 7 -17.78 -25.42 -3.27
CA ARG A 7 -16.74 -26.38 -3.67
C ARG A 7 -16.42 -26.11 -5.12
N CYS A 8 -15.21 -25.61 -5.39
CA CYS A 8 -14.83 -25.16 -6.73
C CYS A 8 -13.37 -25.46 -7.06
N ALA A 9 -13.07 -25.52 -8.35
CA ALA A 9 -11.71 -25.42 -8.90
C ALA A 9 -11.61 -24.13 -9.71
N ALA A 10 -10.39 -23.62 -9.92
CA ALA A 10 -10.22 -22.44 -10.75
C ALA A 10 -8.93 -22.49 -11.58
N ARG A 11 -8.97 -21.84 -12.74
CA ARG A 11 -7.82 -21.64 -13.62
C ARG A 11 -7.78 -20.20 -14.07
N TYR A 12 -6.60 -19.61 -13.99
CA TYR A 12 -6.31 -18.32 -14.55
C TYR A 12 -5.35 -18.48 -15.74
N THR A 13 -5.68 -17.85 -16.86
CA THR A 13 -4.83 -17.76 -18.05
C THR A 13 -4.69 -16.31 -18.47
N GLY A 14 -3.53 -15.93 -19.01
CA GLY A 14 -3.23 -14.56 -19.42
C GLY A 14 -1.75 -14.26 -19.23
N ARG A 15 -1.44 -13.19 -18.50
CA ARG A 15 -0.05 -12.78 -18.18
C ARG A 15 0.76 -13.82 -17.41
N LEU A 16 0.07 -14.74 -16.74
CA LEU A 16 0.63 -15.93 -16.12
C LEU A 16 -0.39 -17.06 -16.23
N SER A 17 0.04 -18.27 -15.86
CA SER A 17 -0.87 -19.40 -15.68
C SER A 17 -0.90 -19.78 -14.21
N ALA A 18 -2.10 -19.95 -13.65
CA ALA A 18 -2.29 -20.40 -12.28
C ALA A 18 -3.51 -21.31 -12.19
N THR A 19 -3.41 -22.33 -11.34
CA THR A 19 -4.50 -23.29 -11.10
C THR A 19 -4.75 -23.45 -9.61
N LEU A 20 -6.01 -23.53 -9.23
CA LEU A 20 -6.49 -23.85 -7.90
C LEU A 20 -7.22 -25.19 -7.95
N PRO A 21 -6.69 -26.26 -7.30
CA PRO A 21 -7.36 -27.55 -7.22
C PRO A 21 -8.73 -27.47 -6.55
N LEU A 22 -9.57 -28.49 -6.74
CA LEU A 22 -10.90 -28.57 -6.14
C LEU A 22 -10.85 -28.45 -4.61
N ALA A 23 -11.50 -27.43 -4.05
CA ALA A 23 -11.63 -27.22 -2.61
C ALA A 23 -12.81 -26.29 -2.31
N THR A 24 -13.24 -26.24 -1.05
CA THR A 24 -14.21 -25.24 -0.61
C THR A 24 -13.54 -23.87 -0.50
N ARG A 25 -14.14 -22.85 -1.12
CA ARG A 25 -13.63 -21.47 -1.14
C ARG A 25 -14.75 -20.46 -1.01
N ALA A 26 -14.38 -19.27 -0.54
CA ALA A 26 -15.23 -18.09 -0.59
C ALA A 26 -14.95 -17.31 -1.88
N ILE A 27 -15.99 -17.10 -2.69
CA ILE A 27 -15.96 -16.31 -3.92
C ILE A 27 -16.70 -15.00 -3.66
N MET A 28 -16.04 -13.88 -3.83
CA MET A 28 -16.64 -12.55 -3.71
C MET A 28 -16.79 -11.92 -5.08
N VAL A 29 -18.00 -11.50 -5.43
CA VAL A 29 -18.32 -10.71 -6.63
C VAL A 29 -18.76 -9.32 -6.19
N LYS A 30 -17.92 -8.32 -6.50
CA LYS A 30 -18.15 -6.92 -6.13
C LYS A 30 -19.02 -6.21 -7.18
N ALA A 31 -19.63 -5.10 -6.77
CA ALA A 31 -20.47 -4.29 -7.65
C ALA A 31 -19.69 -3.63 -8.81
N ASP A 32 -18.38 -3.41 -8.63
CA ASP A 32 -17.49 -2.89 -9.68
C ASP A 32 -17.06 -3.96 -10.70
N GLY A 33 -17.51 -5.22 -10.53
CA GLY A 33 -17.16 -6.36 -11.37
C GLY A 33 -15.99 -7.19 -10.85
N SER A 34 -15.26 -6.74 -9.81
CA SER A 34 -14.15 -7.53 -9.25
C SER A 34 -14.62 -8.90 -8.77
N VAL A 35 -13.83 -9.94 -9.04
CA VAL A 35 -14.05 -11.29 -8.54
C VAL A 35 -12.83 -11.77 -7.77
N LEU A 36 -13.02 -12.32 -6.57
CA LEU A 36 -11.95 -12.74 -5.66
C LEU A 36 -12.23 -14.14 -5.12
N LEU A 37 -11.20 -15.00 -5.04
CA LEU A 37 -11.27 -16.32 -4.42
C LEU A 37 -10.40 -16.36 -3.17
N HIS A 38 -10.99 -16.76 -2.05
CA HIS A 38 -10.33 -16.89 -0.75
C HIS A 38 -10.43 -18.32 -0.19
N SER A 39 -9.45 -18.66 0.65
CA SER A 39 -9.47 -19.81 1.56
C SER A 39 -9.41 -19.33 3.00
N ASP A 40 -9.72 -20.21 3.96
CA ASP A 40 -9.66 -19.91 5.39
C ASP A 40 -8.25 -19.58 5.90
N GLY A 41 -7.21 -20.05 5.21
CA GLY A 41 -5.80 -19.81 5.56
C GLY A 41 -4.96 -19.35 4.37
N GLY A 42 -3.67 -19.12 4.62
CA GLY A 42 -2.65 -18.89 3.58
C GLY A 42 -2.26 -17.43 3.35
N SER A 43 -3.17 -16.46 3.53
CA SER A 43 -2.88 -15.01 3.49
C SER A 43 -4.16 -14.22 3.76
N TYR A 44 -4.05 -12.95 4.17
CA TYR A 44 -5.19 -12.02 4.13
C TYR A 44 -5.60 -11.64 2.69
N LYS A 45 -4.74 -11.93 1.71
CA LYS A 45 -4.98 -11.67 0.28
C LYS A 45 -5.78 -12.81 -0.37
N PRO A 46 -6.56 -12.53 -1.42
CA PRO A 46 -7.16 -13.57 -2.25
C PRO A 46 -6.09 -14.50 -2.86
N LEU A 47 -6.43 -15.77 -3.02
CA LEU A 47 -5.61 -16.75 -3.74
C LEU A 47 -5.54 -16.44 -5.24
N ASN A 48 -6.63 -15.95 -5.80
CA ASN A 48 -6.73 -15.51 -7.19
C ASN A 48 -7.84 -14.47 -7.32
N TRP A 49 -7.70 -13.53 -8.24
CA TRP A 49 -8.68 -12.46 -8.44
C TRP A 49 -8.62 -11.89 -9.85
N MET A 50 -9.70 -11.21 -10.22
CA MET A 50 -9.76 -10.33 -11.38
C MET A 50 -10.26 -8.97 -10.93
N SER A 51 -9.52 -7.91 -11.24
CA SER A 51 -9.93 -6.52 -11.00
C SER A 51 -10.66 -5.96 -12.23
N PRO A 52 -11.50 -4.92 -12.07
CA PRO A 52 -12.09 -4.22 -13.20
C PRO A 52 -11.03 -3.53 -14.07
N PRO A 53 -11.34 -3.28 -15.36
CA PRO A 53 -12.61 -3.61 -16.02
C PRO A 53 -12.68 -5.09 -16.41
N CYS A 54 -13.70 -5.80 -15.94
CA CYS A 54 -13.94 -7.21 -16.29
C CYS A 54 -15.44 -7.53 -16.30
N THR A 55 -15.80 -8.68 -16.85
CA THR A 55 -17.18 -9.17 -16.91
C THR A 55 -17.23 -10.62 -16.47
N LEU A 56 -18.16 -10.92 -15.56
CA LEU A 56 -18.50 -12.28 -15.14
C LEU A 56 -19.65 -12.81 -16.02
N ARG A 57 -19.48 -14.00 -16.59
CA ARG A 57 -20.53 -14.78 -17.25
C ARG A 57 -20.63 -16.14 -16.59
N ILE A 58 -21.85 -16.60 -16.35
CA ILE A 58 -22.12 -17.95 -15.86
C ILE A 58 -22.63 -18.75 -17.05
N THR A 59 -21.97 -19.86 -17.36
CA THR A 59 -22.31 -20.76 -18.46
C THR A 59 -22.37 -22.20 -17.96
N ASP A 60 -22.90 -23.09 -18.79
CA ASP A 60 -22.76 -24.52 -18.56
C ASP A 60 -21.28 -24.93 -18.69
N PRO A 61 -20.81 -25.91 -17.90
CA PRO A 61 -19.49 -26.48 -18.07
C PRO A 61 -19.41 -27.24 -19.40
N ASP A 62 -18.20 -27.37 -19.96
CA ASP A 62 -17.97 -28.26 -21.09
C ASP A 62 -18.11 -29.74 -20.67
N ALA A 63 -18.06 -30.65 -21.64
CA ALA A 63 -18.28 -32.08 -21.40
C ALA A 63 -17.28 -32.68 -20.39
N ASP A 64 -16.02 -32.22 -20.41
CA ASP A 64 -14.97 -32.73 -19.54
C ASP A 64 -15.15 -32.24 -18.10
N ALA A 65 -15.41 -30.94 -17.92
CA ALA A 65 -15.70 -30.37 -16.61
C ALA A 65 -17.00 -30.93 -16.01
N ALA A 66 -18.04 -31.13 -16.83
CA ALA A 66 -19.29 -31.76 -16.41
C ALA A 66 -19.08 -33.22 -15.96
N ALA A 67 -18.26 -33.99 -16.70
CA ALA A 67 -17.88 -35.35 -16.30
C ALA A 67 -17.06 -35.36 -15.00
N GLY A 68 -16.26 -34.31 -14.76
CA GLY A 68 -15.58 -34.05 -13.48
C GLY A 68 -16.49 -33.61 -12.33
N GLY A 69 -17.80 -33.45 -12.58
CA GLY A 69 -18.80 -33.08 -11.57
C GLY A 69 -19.02 -31.59 -11.41
N ALA A 70 -18.47 -30.75 -12.29
CA ALA A 70 -18.81 -29.33 -12.33
C ALA A 70 -20.28 -29.16 -12.77
N ARG A 71 -20.96 -28.19 -12.15
CA ARG A 71 -22.36 -27.84 -12.41
C ARG A 71 -22.50 -26.52 -13.15
N GLN A 72 -21.56 -25.60 -12.94
CA GLN A 72 -21.51 -24.30 -13.61
C GLN A 72 -20.06 -23.93 -13.89
N LEU A 73 -19.87 -23.17 -14.95
CA LEU A 73 -18.60 -22.51 -15.25
C LEU A 73 -18.80 -21.00 -15.14
N TRP A 74 -18.05 -20.38 -14.23
CA TRP A 74 -18.00 -18.94 -14.10
C TRP A 74 -16.77 -18.42 -14.84
N VAL A 75 -16.98 -17.58 -15.83
CA VAL A 75 -15.93 -17.01 -16.68
C VAL A 75 -15.83 -15.52 -16.39
N VAL A 76 -14.71 -15.09 -15.80
CA VAL A 76 -14.38 -13.69 -15.58
C VAL A 76 -13.34 -13.26 -16.61
N GLN A 77 -13.74 -12.42 -17.55
CA GLN A 77 -12.89 -11.94 -18.64
C GLN A 77 -12.50 -10.48 -18.39
N HIS A 78 -11.20 -10.19 -18.41
CA HIS A 78 -10.72 -8.80 -18.39
C HIS A 78 -11.02 -8.11 -19.73
N ALA A 79 -11.40 -6.83 -19.69
CA ALA A 79 -11.88 -6.13 -20.87
C ALA A 79 -10.77 -5.59 -21.79
N LYS A 80 -9.55 -5.44 -21.28
CA LYS A 80 -8.42 -4.84 -22.01
C LYS A 80 -7.25 -5.78 -22.27
N THR A 81 -7.27 -6.95 -21.66
CA THR A 81 -6.21 -7.96 -21.76
C THR A 81 -6.88 -9.32 -21.93
N ASP A 82 -6.12 -10.29 -22.42
CA ASP A 82 -6.60 -11.67 -22.57
C ASP A 82 -6.61 -12.44 -21.24
N ASP A 83 -6.52 -11.74 -20.11
CA ASP A 83 -6.59 -12.35 -18.77
C ASP A 83 -8.01 -12.90 -18.52
N ARG A 84 -8.08 -14.19 -18.20
CA ARG A 84 -9.32 -14.95 -18.01
C ARG A 84 -9.22 -15.81 -16.77
N LEU A 85 -10.22 -15.70 -15.89
CA LEU A 85 -10.38 -16.54 -14.71
C LEU A 85 -11.62 -17.41 -14.87
N GLU A 86 -11.40 -18.71 -14.95
CA GLU A 86 -12.44 -19.74 -15.05
C GLU A 86 -12.59 -20.42 -13.69
N ILE A 87 -13.82 -20.47 -13.17
CA ILE A 87 -14.14 -21.10 -11.88
C ILE A 87 -15.20 -22.17 -12.13
N GLU A 88 -14.82 -23.42 -11.93
CA GLU A 88 -15.71 -24.58 -12.02
C GLU A 88 -16.40 -24.75 -10.68
N ILE A 89 -17.71 -24.57 -10.64
CA ILE A 89 -18.53 -24.72 -9.44
C ILE A 89 -19.10 -26.15 -9.40
N HIS A 90 -18.73 -26.94 -8.40
CA HIS A 90 -19.24 -28.30 -8.21
C HIS A 90 -20.44 -28.34 -7.27
N GLU A 91 -20.40 -27.51 -6.23
CA GLU A 91 -21.45 -27.42 -5.21
C GLU A 91 -21.48 -26.01 -4.64
N VAL A 92 -22.68 -25.44 -4.53
CA VAL A 92 -22.89 -24.17 -3.82
C VAL A 92 -23.42 -24.50 -2.43
N ILE A 93 -22.65 -24.11 -1.40
CA ILE A 93 -22.96 -24.33 0.01
C ILE A 93 -23.77 -23.13 0.55
N ALA A 94 -23.39 -21.92 0.15
CA ALA A 94 -24.12 -20.69 0.48
C ALA A 94 -23.95 -19.66 -0.64
N ASP A 95 -24.99 -18.86 -0.89
CA ASP A 95 -25.00 -17.78 -1.88
C ASP A 95 -25.85 -16.64 -1.34
N THR A 96 -25.21 -15.51 -1.05
CA THR A 96 -25.88 -14.33 -0.48
C THR A 96 -25.51 -13.08 -1.27
N GLU A 97 -26.48 -12.19 -1.41
CA GLU A 97 -26.31 -10.93 -2.12
C GLU A 97 -26.84 -9.76 -1.30
N HIS A 98 -26.03 -8.70 -1.19
CA HIS A 98 -26.32 -7.51 -0.40
C HIS A 98 -25.85 -6.24 -1.10
N GLU A 99 -26.66 -5.19 -1.07
CA GLU A 99 -26.22 -3.82 -1.41
C GLU A 99 -25.49 -3.21 -0.22
N LEU A 100 -24.25 -2.76 -0.44
CA LEU A 100 -23.45 -2.12 0.62
C LEU A 100 -23.62 -0.60 0.66
N GLY A 101 -24.31 -0.01 -0.33
CA GLY A 101 -24.47 1.43 -0.48
C GLY A 101 -23.20 2.14 -0.95
N VAL A 102 -23.19 3.45 -0.77
CA VAL A 102 -22.02 4.30 -1.08
C VAL A 102 -21.03 4.18 0.07
N ASP A 103 -19.83 3.69 -0.23
CA ASP A 103 -18.74 3.65 0.74
C ASP A 103 -18.14 5.07 0.91
N PRO A 104 -18.00 5.60 2.13
CA PRO A 104 -17.40 6.91 2.37
C PRO A 104 -15.88 6.93 2.12
N GLY A 105 -15.28 5.78 1.81
CA GLY A 105 -13.85 5.60 1.65
C GLY A 105 -13.16 5.23 2.96
N LEU A 106 -12.02 4.55 2.83
CA LEU A 106 -11.09 4.36 3.93
C LEU A 106 -10.49 5.72 4.31
N ILE A 107 -10.84 6.23 5.49
CA ILE A 107 -10.13 7.35 6.10
C ILE A 107 -8.81 6.81 6.63
N LYS A 108 -7.73 7.06 5.89
CA LYS A 108 -6.38 6.86 6.42
C LYS A 108 -6.10 8.04 7.34
N ASP A 109 -6.02 7.80 8.65
CA ASP A 109 -5.62 8.83 9.59
C ASP A 109 -4.30 9.46 9.09
N GLY A 110 -4.36 10.75 8.77
CA GLY A 110 -3.26 11.55 8.22
C GLY A 110 -2.13 11.78 9.21
N VAL A 111 -1.82 10.82 10.09
CA VAL A 111 -0.74 10.90 11.07
C VAL A 111 0.58 11.18 10.36
N GLU A 112 0.83 10.65 9.17
CA GLU A 112 2.06 10.95 8.43
C GLU A 112 2.10 12.39 7.91
N ALA A 113 0.99 12.88 7.35
CA ALA A 113 0.87 14.28 6.94
C ALA A 113 1.01 15.23 8.15
N HIS A 114 0.39 14.88 9.28
CA HIS A 114 0.47 15.65 10.50
C HIS A 114 1.86 15.59 11.15
N LEU A 115 2.52 14.42 11.15
CA LEU A 115 3.93 14.29 11.58
C LEU A 115 4.85 15.14 10.70
N GLN A 116 4.60 15.20 9.39
CA GLN A 116 5.34 16.05 8.47
C GLN A 116 5.12 17.54 8.79
N GLU A 117 3.89 17.94 9.07
CA GLU A 117 3.54 19.30 9.50
C GLU A 117 4.26 19.68 10.78
N LEU A 118 4.08 18.89 11.84
CA LEU A 118 4.69 19.11 13.14
C LEU A 118 6.22 19.14 13.05
N LEU A 119 6.85 18.24 12.27
CA LEU A 119 8.30 18.22 12.10
C LEU A 119 8.80 19.42 11.29
N ALA A 120 8.03 19.91 10.33
CA ALA A 120 8.39 21.10 9.56
C ALA A 120 8.33 22.38 10.43
N GLU A 121 7.34 22.48 11.32
CA GLU A 121 7.23 23.56 12.30
C GLU A 121 8.31 23.48 13.39
N GLN A 122 8.68 22.26 13.78
CA GLN A 122 9.68 21.96 14.80
C GLN A 122 10.96 21.43 14.16
N ILE A 123 11.42 22.06 13.08
CA ILE A 123 12.55 21.56 12.27
C ILE A 123 13.86 21.39 13.07
N THR A 124 13.97 22.09 14.21
CA THR A 124 15.07 21.96 15.17
C THR A 124 15.15 20.59 15.85
N LEU A 125 14.09 19.76 15.79
CA LEU A 125 14.15 18.34 16.16
C LEU A 125 15.14 17.55 15.31
N LEU A 126 15.46 18.02 14.10
CA LEU A 126 16.55 17.46 13.30
C LEU A 126 17.93 17.76 13.92
N GLY A 127 18.05 18.86 14.66
CA GLY A 127 19.25 19.35 15.32
C GLY A 127 19.28 20.88 15.39
N GLU A 128 20.07 21.45 16.29
CA GLU A 128 20.22 22.92 16.38
C GLU A 128 20.67 23.53 15.04
N GLY A 129 20.15 24.72 14.74
CA GLY A 129 20.47 25.47 13.52
C GLY A 129 19.86 24.92 12.23
N HIS A 130 19.06 23.85 12.29
CA HIS A 130 18.32 23.40 11.12
C HIS A 130 17.24 24.41 10.72
N THR A 131 17.04 24.58 9.41
CA THR A 131 16.02 25.45 8.84
C THR A 131 15.23 24.73 7.76
N LEU A 132 13.92 24.95 7.74
CA LEU A 132 13.04 24.36 6.73
C LEU A 132 13.28 25.05 5.38
N VAL A 133 13.50 24.27 4.31
CA VAL A 133 13.47 24.78 2.94
C VAL A 133 12.05 24.66 2.40
N ARG A 134 11.50 23.45 2.42
CA ARG A 134 10.20 23.15 1.83
C ARG A 134 9.65 21.80 2.28
N ARG A 135 8.34 21.75 2.52
CA ARG A 135 7.56 20.50 2.59
C ARG A 135 7.21 20.00 1.20
N GLU A 136 7.14 18.68 1.03
CA GLU A 136 6.86 18.02 -0.24
C GLU A 136 7.74 18.57 -1.38
N TYR A 137 9.06 18.54 -1.17
CA TYR A 137 10.02 19.07 -2.14
C TYR A 137 9.94 18.25 -3.44
N PRO A 138 9.57 18.87 -4.58
CA PRO A 138 9.28 18.14 -5.79
C PRO A 138 10.55 17.52 -6.38
N THR A 139 10.46 16.25 -6.79
CA THR A 139 11.51 15.58 -7.57
C THR A 139 10.90 14.86 -8.78
N ALA A 140 11.74 14.34 -9.66
CA ALA A 140 11.31 13.60 -10.85
C ALA A 140 10.58 12.27 -10.54
N ILE A 141 10.74 11.73 -9.32
CA ILE A 141 10.18 10.42 -8.92
C ILE A 141 9.13 10.54 -7.80
N GLY A 142 8.67 11.75 -7.52
CA GLY A 142 7.75 12.07 -6.42
C GLY A 142 8.37 13.06 -5.42
N PRO A 143 7.57 13.64 -4.52
CA PRO A 143 8.07 14.59 -3.54
C PRO A 143 8.83 13.90 -2.41
N VAL A 144 9.90 14.54 -1.93
CA VAL A 144 10.50 14.25 -0.62
C VAL A 144 9.68 14.97 0.45
N ASP A 145 9.37 14.32 1.56
CA ASP A 145 8.49 14.89 2.60
C ASP A 145 8.97 16.24 3.11
N ILE A 146 10.26 16.36 3.47
CA ILE A 146 10.87 17.62 3.88
C ILE A 146 12.27 17.75 3.28
N LEU A 147 12.55 18.92 2.71
CA LEU A 147 13.91 19.39 2.47
C LEU A 147 14.23 20.50 3.48
N ALA A 148 15.39 20.38 4.13
CA ALA A 148 15.90 21.32 5.12
C ALA A 148 17.38 21.66 4.84
N ARG A 149 17.90 22.63 5.59
CA ARG A 149 19.32 22.96 5.66
C ARG A 149 19.82 22.76 7.07
N ASP A 150 20.98 22.13 7.25
CA ASP A 150 21.64 22.04 8.55
C ASP A 150 22.27 23.38 8.97
N SER A 151 22.90 23.42 10.16
CA SER A 151 23.51 24.62 10.74
C SER A 151 24.64 25.25 9.91
N ILE A 152 25.16 24.54 8.92
CA ILE A 152 26.22 25.01 8.01
C ILE A 152 25.73 25.09 6.56
N GLY A 153 24.41 24.99 6.33
CA GLY A 153 23.78 25.18 5.03
C GLY A 153 23.79 23.96 4.10
N ARG A 154 24.14 22.76 4.57
CA ARG A 154 24.06 21.54 3.74
C ARG A 154 22.63 21.05 3.66
N ALA A 155 22.26 20.46 2.52
CA ALA A 155 20.91 19.95 2.31
C ALA A 155 20.65 18.68 3.13
N VAL A 156 19.46 18.61 3.72
CA VAL A 156 18.98 17.45 4.48
C VAL A 156 17.61 17.04 3.91
N ALA A 157 17.54 15.84 3.35
CA ALA A 157 16.29 15.23 2.91
C ALA A 157 15.74 14.35 4.03
N VAL A 158 14.48 14.56 4.38
CA VAL A 158 13.80 13.80 5.44
C VAL A 158 12.62 13.05 4.83
N GLU A 159 12.53 11.76 5.15
CA GLU A 159 11.36 10.94 4.89
C GLU A 159 10.68 10.63 6.23
N VAL A 160 9.37 10.85 6.30
CA VAL A 160 8.56 10.76 7.51
C VAL A 160 7.62 9.55 7.41
N LYS A 161 7.61 8.70 8.44
CA LYS A 161 6.69 7.57 8.55
C LYS A 161 6.00 7.56 9.90
N ARG A 162 4.78 7.02 9.95
CA ARG A 162 4.19 6.64 11.23
C ARG A 162 4.92 5.42 11.80
N ARG A 163 5.11 4.40 10.95
CA ARG A 163 5.88 3.19 11.25
C ARG A 163 6.94 2.99 10.18
N GLY A 164 8.20 3.21 10.54
CA GLY A 164 9.34 3.05 9.66
C GLY A 164 9.67 1.58 9.41
N ASP A 165 9.59 1.17 8.15
CA ASP A 165 10.02 -0.13 7.65
C ASP A 165 11.05 0.01 6.52
N ILE A 166 11.42 -1.11 5.89
CA ILE A 166 12.44 -1.16 4.83
C ILE A 166 12.02 -0.31 3.62
N ASP A 167 10.72 -0.30 3.28
CA ASP A 167 10.23 0.41 2.09
C ASP A 167 10.45 1.93 2.22
N GLY A 168 10.30 2.49 3.42
CA GLY A 168 10.63 3.89 3.69
C GLY A 168 12.11 4.24 3.52
N VAL A 169 13.00 3.33 3.93
CA VAL A 169 14.46 3.52 3.76
C VAL A 169 14.85 3.43 2.28
N GLU A 170 14.28 2.47 1.54
CA GLU A 170 14.47 2.34 0.10
C GLU A 170 13.96 3.57 -0.65
N GLN A 171 12.82 4.12 -0.24
CA GLN A 171 12.29 5.37 -0.77
C GLN A 171 13.26 6.53 -0.56
N LEU A 172 13.72 6.76 0.68
CA LEU A 172 14.69 7.83 0.96
C LEU A 172 16.01 7.63 0.20
N THR A 173 16.47 6.38 0.05
CA THR A 173 17.70 6.08 -0.70
C THR A 173 17.58 6.54 -2.16
N ARG A 174 16.46 6.22 -2.83
CA ARG A 174 16.21 6.68 -4.22
C ARG A 174 16.18 8.20 -4.33
N TYR A 175 15.61 8.89 -3.33
CA TYR A 175 15.64 10.35 -3.30
C TYR A 175 17.04 10.91 -3.12
N LEU A 176 17.84 10.35 -2.21
CA LEU A 176 19.23 10.78 -2.00
C LEU A 176 20.08 10.57 -3.26
N GLU A 177 19.94 9.45 -3.94
CA GLU A 177 20.61 9.20 -5.23
C GLU A 177 20.26 10.24 -6.29
N LEU A 178 18.99 10.65 -6.35
CA LEU A 178 18.52 11.65 -7.30
C LEU A 178 19.00 13.06 -6.91
N LEU A 179 18.81 13.47 -5.65
CA LEU A 179 19.13 14.80 -5.17
C LEU A 179 20.64 15.07 -5.16
N ASN A 180 21.47 14.05 -4.90
CA ASN A 180 22.93 14.20 -4.98
C ASN A 180 23.47 14.36 -6.40
N ARG A 181 22.62 14.25 -7.44
CA ARG A 181 22.99 14.61 -8.82
C ARG A 181 22.90 16.11 -9.09
N ASP A 182 22.18 16.86 -8.24
CA ASP A 182 22.08 18.31 -8.35
C ASP A 182 23.25 18.98 -7.60
N PRO A 183 24.18 19.66 -8.30
CA PRO A 183 25.31 20.34 -7.66
C PRO A 183 24.91 21.47 -6.70
N LEU A 184 23.68 22.00 -6.79
CA LEU A 184 23.18 23.04 -5.89
C LEU A 184 22.71 22.49 -4.54
N LEU A 185 22.46 21.18 -4.49
CA LEU A 185 22.03 20.47 -3.27
C LEU A 185 23.13 19.59 -2.70
N ALA A 186 23.91 18.93 -3.56
CA ALA A 186 24.93 17.99 -3.15
C ALA A 186 26.01 18.64 -2.26
N PRO A 187 26.47 17.97 -1.19
CA PRO A 187 25.99 16.68 -0.69
C PRO A 187 24.67 16.79 0.11
N VAL A 188 23.75 15.86 -0.13
CA VAL A 188 22.47 15.76 0.59
C VAL A 188 22.54 14.64 1.62
N GLN A 189 22.27 14.99 2.88
CA GLN A 189 22.16 14.03 3.98
C GLN A 189 20.74 13.47 4.10
N GLY A 190 20.62 12.21 4.50
CA GLY A 190 19.34 11.55 4.74
C GLY A 190 18.96 11.49 6.21
N VAL A 191 17.70 11.79 6.53
CA VAL A 191 17.10 11.51 7.83
C VAL A 191 15.82 10.70 7.63
N PHE A 192 15.76 9.52 8.25
CA PHE A 192 14.55 8.71 8.31
C PHE A 192 13.85 8.93 9.65
N ALA A 193 12.74 9.65 9.63
CA ALA A 193 12.03 10.09 10.83
C ALA A 193 10.72 9.28 11.00
N ALA A 194 10.50 8.67 12.17
CA ALA A 194 9.24 7.96 12.43
C ALA A 194 8.89 7.87 13.91
N GLN A 195 7.62 7.65 14.26
CA GLN A 195 7.25 7.36 15.66
C GLN A 195 7.84 6.03 16.15
N GLU A 196 7.93 5.06 15.26
CA GLU A 196 8.52 3.74 15.53
C GLU A 196 9.34 3.32 14.31
N ILE A 197 10.57 2.84 14.50
CA ILE A 197 11.42 2.32 13.42
C ILE A 197 11.73 0.85 13.72
N LYS A 198 11.34 -0.05 12.80
CA LYS A 198 11.62 -1.47 12.93
C LYS A 198 13.14 -1.75 12.95
N PRO A 199 13.63 -2.72 13.75
CA PRO A 199 15.06 -3.00 13.86
C PRO A 199 15.77 -3.20 12.51
N GLN A 200 15.18 -3.96 11.58
CA GLN A 200 15.75 -4.19 10.26
C GLN A 200 15.82 -2.93 9.38
N ALA A 201 14.86 -2.02 9.53
CA ALA A 201 14.87 -0.75 8.80
C ALA A 201 15.96 0.18 9.34
N ARG A 202 16.13 0.21 10.67
CA ARG A 202 17.23 0.95 11.31
C ARG A 202 18.60 0.46 10.83
N VAL A 203 18.82 -0.85 10.84
CA VAL A 203 20.08 -1.45 10.36
C VAL A 203 20.35 -1.05 8.91
N LEU A 204 19.36 -1.13 8.03
CA LEU A 204 19.52 -0.74 6.62
C LEU A 204 19.78 0.76 6.44
N ALA A 205 19.09 1.61 7.21
CA ALA A 205 19.29 3.05 7.15
C ALA A 205 20.71 3.43 7.58
N GLU A 206 21.17 2.89 8.71
CA GLU A 206 22.50 3.15 9.24
C GLU A 206 23.61 2.65 8.29
N ASP A 207 23.45 1.46 7.70
CA ASP A 207 24.34 0.92 6.66
C ASP A 207 24.48 1.86 5.45
N ARG A 208 23.40 2.57 5.08
CA ARG A 208 23.37 3.56 3.99
C ARG A 208 23.77 4.97 4.41
N GLY A 209 24.22 5.17 5.66
CA GLY A 209 24.57 6.50 6.19
C GLY A 209 23.36 7.42 6.39
N ILE A 210 22.15 6.86 6.49
CA ILE A 210 20.91 7.58 6.77
C ILE A 210 20.71 7.62 8.28
N ARG A 211 20.57 8.83 8.84
CA ARG A 211 20.31 9.01 10.26
C ARG A 211 18.86 8.65 10.60
N CYS A 212 18.66 7.83 11.63
CA CYS A 212 17.32 7.54 12.15
C CYS A 212 16.91 8.53 13.24
N LEU A 213 15.70 9.09 13.14
CA LEU A 213 15.09 9.97 14.15
C LEU A 213 13.77 9.38 14.64
N VAL A 214 13.64 9.18 15.94
CA VAL A 214 12.36 8.75 16.54
C VAL A 214 11.56 9.98 16.97
N LEU A 215 10.32 10.09 16.51
CA LEU A 215 9.42 11.21 16.76
C LEU A 215 8.45 10.89 17.90
N ASP A 216 8.44 11.72 18.94
CA ASP A 216 7.43 11.66 19.98
C ASP A 216 6.24 12.53 19.59
N TYR A 217 5.22 11.89 19.02
CA TYR A 217 4.04 12.57 18.47
C TYR A 217 3.24 13.36 19.51
N GLU A 218 3.14 12.85 20.75
CA GLU A 218 2.38 13.54 21.80
C GLU A 218 3.14 14.78 22.27
N SER A 219 4.46 14.69 22.42
CA SER A 219 5.31 15.85 22.74
C SER A 219 5.27 16.91 21.62
N MET A 220 5.28 16.48 20.35
CA MET A 220 5.21 17.39 19.20
C MET A 220 3.87 18.14 19.16
N LYS A 221 2.74 17.47 19.41
CA LYS A 221 1.43 18.13 19.51
C LYS A 221 1.33 19.11 20.68
N GLY A 222 1.88 18.74 21.84
CA GLY A 222 1.83 19.57 23.04
C GLY A 222 2.54 20.92 22.88
N ALA A 223 3.57 20.99 22.02
CA ALA A 223 4.25 22.24 21.67
C ALA A 223 3.37 23.21 20.86
N GLU A 224 2.43 22.70 20.07
CA GLU A 224 1.45 23.46 19.29
C GLU A 224 0.39 24.15 20.20
N ASP A 225 -0.05 23.47 21.26
CA ASP A 225 -1.05 23.99 22.22
C ASP A 225 -0.45 25.06 23.16
N LEU A 226 0.87 25.05 23.38
CA LEU A 226 1.56 26.08 24.18
C LEU A 226 1.80 27.38 23.40
N SER A 227 2.00 27.31 22.08
CA SER A 227 2.16 28.51 21.24
C SER A 227 0.83 29.20 20.91
N SER A 228 -0.28 28.45 20.94
CA SER A 228 -1.64 28.95 20.68
C SER A 228 -2.37 29.53 21.90
N ARG A 229 -1.83 29.39 23.13
CA ARG A 229 -2.40 29.93 24.38
C ARG A 229 -1.86 31.31 24.81
N LEU A 230 -1.19 32.02 23.91
CA LEU A 230 -0.76 33.40 24.15
C LEU A 230 -1.88 34.40 23.81
N PHE A 231 -3.01 34.35 24.54
CA PHE A 231 -3.90 35.47 24.87
C PHE A 231 -4.85 35.08 26.01
#